data_AF-A0A2L0NBX0-F1
#
_entry.id   AF-A0A2L0NBX0-F1
#
_cell.length_a   1.000
_cell.length_b   1.000
_cell.length_c   1.000
_cell.angle_alpha   90.00
_cell.angle_beta   90.00
_cell.angle_gamma   90.00
#
_symmetry.space_group_name_H-M   'P 1'
#
loop_
_entity.id
_entity.type
_entity.pdbx_description
1 polymer ?
#
loop_
_entity_poly.entity_id
_entity_poly.type
_entity_poly.pdbx_seq_one_letter_code
_entity_poly.pdbx_strand_id
1 'polypeptide(L)'
;MLFTFEYAELAAIEAAWSRYREKRGRQSDGRLFRRALRILDGTMLTVNGGTVSFHNPSVIDYLRFHLSAGRADIGALLATAGHADQLYRLVAAARMADGRGIAEALVAAPEQLADAVRDTFDTVSSRPPGIDGEDSNRAGHLEWIVDTAGRLDSAPLAAVAAERLDRSVVDASHEWKLVSLVRELHHSHLIPTDCREEFETMVADFFLTSLAEYLDGELVELAVDCHQNLVYLPYGLLDKRYDQLLERLVDAAVTELHRIAGSNEAPGDIWHSVAVIELLDFLLDHCPGIESEEAYSVVNDRLSKLREARKAQRTDRTVHLPGAWPVSRIHDAGRESEVIAEMMSGLRQPG
;
A
#
# COMPACT_ATOMS: atom_id res chain seq x y z
N MET A 1 15.78 -5.09 12.48
CA MET A 1 16.74 -5.17 11.37
C MET A 1 16.78 -6.52 10.65
N LEU A 2 16.95 -7.67 11.33
CA LEU A 2 16.91 -8.99 10.64
C LEU A 2 15.52 -9.37 10.12
N PHE A 3 14.47 -8.69 10.58
CA PHE A 3 13.08 -8.90 10.17
C PHE A 3 12.74 -8.27 8.80
N THR A 4 13.65 -7.47 8.23
CA THR A 4 13.20 -6.30 7.46
C THR A 4 13.89 -6.11 6.12
N PHE A 5 14.90 -6.91 5.81
CA PHE A 5 15.70 -6.75 4.62
C PHE A 5 15.66 -8.01 3.77
N GLU A 6 15.48 -7.85 2.45
CA GLU A 6 15.83 -8.88 1.48
C GLU A 6 17.37 -8.93 1.33
N TYR A 7 17.99 -7.75 1.42
CA TYR A 7 19.41 -7.51 1.58
C TYR A 7 19.67 -6.20 2.35
N ALA A 8 20.81 -6.09 3.05
CA ALA A 8 21.24 -4.86 3.71
C ALA A 8 22.77 -4.72 3.70
N GLU A 9 23.26 -3.48 3.77
CA GLU A 9 24.69 -3.25 3.95
C GLU A 9 25.17 -3.74 5.32
N LEU A 10 26.31 -4.42 5.34
CA LEU A 10 26.94 -4.96 6.54
C LEU A 10 27.19 -3.85 7.58
N ALA A 11 27.61 -2.66 7.13
CA ALA A 11 27.85 -1.51 7.99
C ALA A 11 26.56 -1.04 8.69
N ALA A 12 25.42 -1.04 7.98
CA ALA A 12 24.12 -0.71 8.56
C ALA A 12 23.73 -1.74 9.63
N ILE A 13 23.96 -3.04 9.36
CA ILE A 13 23.70 -4.11 10.33
C ILE A 13 24.58 -3.97 11.59
N GLU A 14 25.87 -3.67 11.43
CA GLU A 14 26.76 -3.45 12.57
C GLU A 14 26.35 -2.24 13.41
N ALA A 15 25.93 -1.15 12.75
CA ALA A 15 25.46 0.07 13.41
C ALA A 15 24.18 -0.18 14.21
N ALA A 16 23.19 -0.89 13.67
CA ALA A 16 22.00 -1.24 14.43
C ALA A 16 22.26 -2.26 15.53
N TRP A 17 23.13 -3.23 15.32
CA TRP A 17 23.56 -4.14 16.39
C TRP A 17 24.18 -3.38 17.56
N SER A 18 25.04 -2.41 17.26
CA SER A 18 25.68 -1.56 18.27
C SER A 18 24.65 -0.74 19.05
N ARG A 19 23.72 -0.07 18.35
CA ARG A 19 22.62 0.68 18.97
C ARG A 19 21.74 -0.21 19.85
N TYR A 20 21.39 -1.40 19.38
CA TYR A 20 20.58 -2.35 20.15
C TYR A 20 21.28 -2.76 21.45
N ARG A 21 22.58 -3.07 21.39
CA ARG A 21 23.35 -3.44 22.57
C ARG A 21 23.48 -2.28 23.55
N GLU A 22 23.73 -1.08 23.06
CA GLU A 22 23.78 0.13 23.88
C GLU A 22 22.46 0.37 24.62
N LYS A 23 21.33 0.28 23.92
CA LYS A 23 19.99 0.38 24.54
C LYS A 23 19.73 -0.68 25.62
N ARG A 24 20.39 -1.85 25.51
CA ARG A 24 20.35 -2.92 26.51
C ARG A 24 21.35 -2.73 27.66
N GLY A 25 22.09 -1.63 27.70
CA GLY A 25 23.17 -1.41 28.66
C GLY A 25 24.33 -2.39 28.50
N ARG A 26 24.54 -2.91 27.28
CA ARG A 26 25.58 -3.90 26.97
C ARG A 26 26.64 -3.30 26.08
N GLN A 27 27.91 -3.60 26.37
CA GLN A 27 29.03 -3.15 25.54
C GLN A 27 28.89 -3.67 24.10
N SER A 28 29.03 -2.82 23.09
CA SER A 28 29.15 -3.26 21.70
C SER A 28 30.56 -3.80 21.45
N ASP A 29 30.66 -5.03 20.93
CA ASP A 29 31.92 -5.66 20.56
C ASP A 29 31.83 -6.13 19.09
N GLY A 30 32.57 -5.46 18.21
CA GLY A 30 32.64 -5.80 16.79
C GLY A 30 33.22 -7.19 16.52
N ARG A 31 34.00 -7.77 17.46
CA ARG A 31 34.46 -9.17 17.34
C ARG A 31 33.31 -10.14 17.57
N LEU A 32 32.47 -9.86 18.58
CA LEU A 32 31.29 -10.65 18.87
C LEU A 32 30.27 -10.54 17.72
N PHE A 33 30.07 -9.35 17.17
CA PHE A 33 29.22 -9.14 15.99
C PHE A 33 29.67 -10.01 14.80
N ARG A 34 30.96 -9.91 14.42
CA ARG A 34 31.54 -10.73 13.35
C ARG A 34 31.53 -12.23 13.64
N ARG A 35 31.56 -12.64 14.92
CA ARG A 35 31.40 -14.05 15.30
C ARG A 35 29.96 -14.51 15.12
N ALA A 36 28.98 -13.70 15.52
CA ALA A 36 27.56 -14.01 15.33
C ALA A 36 27.21 -14.10 13.83
N LEU A 37 27.67 -13.16 13.01
CA LEU A 37 27.46 -13.21 11.57
C LEU A 37 28.03 -14.47 10.93
N ARG A 38 29.25 -14.88 11.28
CA ARG A 38 29.86 -16.12 10.76
C ARG A 38 29.10 -17.39 11.12
N ILE A 39 28.35 -17.40 12.22
CA ILE A 39 27.52 -18.54 12.62
C ILE A 39 26.26 -18.60 11.74
N LEU A 40 25.74 -17.43 11.35
CA LEU A 40 24.51 -17.30 10.55
C LEU A 40 24.77 -17.37 9.05
N ASP A 41 26.00 -17.06 8.61
CA ASP A 41 26.43 -17.08 7.20
C ASP A 41 26.37 -18.51 6.63
N GLY A 42 25.75 -18.66 5.46
CA GLY A 42 25.51 -19.94 4.79
C GLY A 42 24.35 -20.77 5.37
N THR A 43 23.68 -20.31 6.42
CA THR A 43 22.50 -21.00 6.99
C THR A 43 21.23 -20.14 6.97
N MET A 44 21.33 -18.93 7.51
CA MET A 44 20.23 -17.97 7.66
C MET A 44 20.42 -16.72 6.81
N LEU A 45 21.67 -16.36 6.51
CA LEU A 45 22.05 -15.21 5.70
C LEU A 45 23.24 -15.56 4.82
N THR A 46 23.46 -14.79 3.76
CA THR A 46 24.68 -14.86 2.96
C THR A 46 25.37 -13.50 3.00
N VAL A 47 26.67 -13.48 3.30
CA VAL A 47 27.46 -12.25 3.31
C VAL A 47 28.34 -12.19 2.05
N ASN A 48 28.01 -11.29 1.12
CA ASN A 48 28.74 -11.11 -0.14
C ASN A 48 29.11 -9.64 -0.36
N GLY A 49 30.39 -9.35 -0.51
CA GLY A 49 30.86 -8.04 -0.99
C GLY A 49 30.48 -6.83 -0.13
N GLY A 50 30.22 -7.02 1.18
CA GLY A 50 29.76 -5.94 2.07
C GLY A 50 28.23 -5.86 2.22
N THR A 51 27.50 -6.73 1.54
CA THR A 51 26.04 -6.85 1.64
C THR A 51 25.68 -8.17 2.30
N VAL A 52 24.61 -8.17 3.09
CA VAL A 52 24.03 -9.33 3.75
C VAL A 52 22.66 -9.59 3.15
N SER A 53 22.45 -10.75 2.54
CA SER A 53 21.16 -11.18 1.98
C SER A 53 20.51 -12.25 2.85
N PHE A 54 19.18 -12.22 2.91
CA PHE A 54 18.38 -13.11 3.76
C PHE A 54 17.64 -14.11 2.87
N HIS A 55 18.14 -15.34 2.77
CA HIS A 55 17.67 -16.29 1.76
C HIS A 55 16.60 -17.27 2.23
N ASN A 56 16.20 -17.20 3.51
CA ASN A 56 15.44 -18.29 4.10
C ASN A 56 14.15 -17.79 4.79
N PRO A 57 12.95 -18.15 4.26
CA PRO A 57 11.66 -17.86 4.91
C PRO A 57 11.62 -18.29 6.38
N SER A 58 12.33 -19.36 6.75
CA SER A 58 12.41 -19.83 8.14
C SER A 58 13.10 -18.86 9.10
N VAL A 59 13.86 -17.87 8.61
CA VAL A 59 14.45 -16.82 9.46
C VAL A 59 13.38 -15.90 10.00
N ILE A 60 12.38 -15.53 9.18
CA ILE A 60 11.26 -14.73 9.63
C ILE A 60 10.48 -15.50 10.70
N ASP A 61 10.22 -16.79 10.48
CA ASP A 61 9.53 -17.64 11.46
C ASP A 61 10.34 -17.85 12.75
N TYR A 62 11.66 -18.03 12.62
CA TYR A 62 12.57 -18.10 13.77
C TYR A 62 12.55 -16.80 14.58
N LEU A 63 12.67 -15.65 13.93
CA LEU A 63 12.64 -14.37 14.61
C LEU A 63 11.27 -14.11 15.26
N ARG A 64 10.16 -14.44 14.58
CA ARG A 64 8.80 -14.38 15.13
C ARG A 64 8.66 -15.23 16.38
N PHE A 65 9.09 -16.48 16.33
CA PHE A 65 9.07 -17.38 17.49
C PHE A 65 9.84 -16.79 18.67
N HIS A 66 11.04 -16.25 18.43
CA HIS A 66 11.86 -15.66 19.50
C HIS A 66 11.29 -14.35 20.06
N LEU A 67 10.70 -13.49 19.22
CA LEU A 67 10.00 -12.28 19.68
C LEU A 67 8.74 -12.63 20.47
N SER A 68 7.92 -13.54 19.97
CA SER A 68 6.68 -13.98 20.61
C SER A 68 6.95 -14.64 21.97
N ALA A 69 8.08 -15.34 22.11
CA ALA A 69 8.54 -15.91 23.38
C ALA A 69 9.18 -14.88 24.35
N GLY A 70 9.17 -13.59 24.05
CA GLY A 70 9.74 -12.53 24.90
C GLY A 70 11.27 -12.59 25.05
N ARG A 71 11.96 -13.28 24.14
CA ARG A 71 13.42 -13.48 24.24
C ARG A 71 14.22 -12.29 23.73
N ALA A 72 13.57 -11.33 23.08
CA ALA A 72 14.14 -10.10 22.60
C ALA A 72 13.40 -8.89 23.21
N ASP A 73 14.13 -7.81 23.38
CA ASP A 73 13.63 -6.57 23.96
C ASP A 73 13.02 -5.71 22.87
N ILE A 74 11.70 -5.63 22.84
CA ILE A 74 10.97 -4.95 21.77
C ILE A 74 11.28 -3.45 21.75
N GLY A 75 11.40 -2.80 22.92
CA GLY A 75 11.70 -1.37 23.00
C GLY A 75 13.09 -1.05 22.46
N ALA A 76 14.07 -1.88 22.79
CA ALA A 76 15.41 -1.75 22.21
C ALA A 76 15.42 -2.03 20.70
N LEU A 77 14.60 -2.96 20.19
CA LEU A 77 14.48 -3.21 18.76
C LEU A 77 13.86 -2.03 18.01
N LEU A 78 12.77 -1.47 18.53
CA LEU A 78 12.09 -0.29 17.98
C LEU A 78 13.06 0.89 17.87
N ALA A 79 13.87 1.14 18.90
CA ALA A 79 14.89 2.19 18.90
C ALA A 79 16.04 1.98 17.88
N THR A 80 16.06 0.85 17.17
CA THR A 80 17.03 0.59 16.08
C THR A 80 16.40 0.60 14.70
N ALA A 81 15.10 0.87 14.59
CA ALA A 81 14.43 1.00 13.31
C ALA A 81 15.06 2.15 12.51
N GLY A 82 15.50 1.84 11.30
CA GLY A 82 16.11 2.81 10.39
C GLY A 82 15.19 3.27 9.26
N HIS A 83 14.12 2.53 9.02
CA HIS A 83 13.17 2.75 7.92
C HIS A 83 11.77 2.28 8.33
N ALA A 84 10.73 2.88 7.74
CA ALA A 84 9.33 2.60 8.10
C ALA A 84 8.90 1.16 7.74
N ASP A 85 9.43 0.58 6.67
CA ASP A 85 9.19 -0.81 6.24
C ASP A 85 9.54 -1.83 7.34
N GLN A 86 10.52 -1.49 8.18
CA GLN A 86 10.93 -2.29 9.32
C GLN A 86 9.82 -2.41 10.36
N LEU A 87 9.09 -1.31 10.57
CA LEU A 87 7.97 -1.23 11.49
C LEU A 87 6.74 -1.91 10.90
N TYR A 88 6.48 -1.73 9.60
CA TYR A 88 5.38 -2.42 8.90
C TYR A 88 5.47 -3.92 9.06
N ARG A 89 6.65 -4.50 8.83
CA ARG A 89 6.87 -5.95 8.94
C ARG A 89 6.74 -6.44 10.38
N LEU A 90 7.20 -5.66 11.36
CA LEU A 90 7.06 -6.01 12.78
C LEU A 90 5.58 -6.03 13.22
N VAL A 91 4.80 -5.02 12.83
CA VAL A 91 3.36 -4.96 13.13
C VAL A 91 2.59 -6.02 12.34
N ALA A 92 2.96 -6.27 11.08
CA ALA A 92 2.37 -7.37 10.30
C ALA A 92 2.59 -8.72 10.98
N ALA A 93 3.79 -8.96 11.52
CA ALA A 93 4.10 -10.17 12.28
C ALA A 93 3.25 -10.30 13.55
N ALA A 94 2.97 -9.19 14.24
CA ALA A 94 2.09 -9.16 15.39
C ALA A 94 0.63 -9.55 15.06
N ARG A 95 0.21 -9.37 13.80
CA ARG A 95 -1.15 -9.70 13.31
C ARG A 95 -1.31 -11.17 12.89
N MET A 96 -0.22 -11.95 12.85
CA MET A 96 -0.26 -13.36 12.46
C MET A 96 -0.78 -14.25 13.61
N ALA A 97 -1.18 -15.48 13.29
CA ALA A 97 -1.81 -16.40 14.25
C ALA A 97 -0.94 -16.71 15.50
N ASP A 98 0.38 -16.68 15.37
CA ASP A 98 1.37 -16.87 16.44
C ASP A 98 2.01 -15.54 16.92
N GLY A 99 1.52 -14.41 16.41
CA GLY A 99 2.06 -13.06 16.64
C GLY A 99 1.66 -12.45 17.97
N ARG A 100 0.84 -13.14 18.78
CA ARG A 100 0.27 -12.62 20.03
C ARG A 100 1.32 -12.05 20.99
N GLY A 101 2.45 -12.74 21.20
CA GLY A 101 3.50 -12.24 22.09
C GLY A 101 4.18 -10.98 21.58
N ILE A 102 4.24 -10.80 20.24
CA ILE A 102 4.74 -9.56 19.62
C ILE A 102 3.73 -8.43 19.85
N ALA A 103 2.44 -8.70 19.65
CA ALA A 103 1.38 -7.72 19.89
C ALA A 103 1.36 -7.24 21.35
N GLU A 104 1.40 -8.17 22.32
CA GLU A 104 1.47 -7.85 23.75
C GLU A 104 2.71 -7.02 24.08
N ALA A 105 3.86 -7.32 23.48
CA ALA A 105 5.09 -6.56 23.66
C ALA A 105 4.98 -5.13 23.07
N LEU A 106 4.37 -4.97 21.89
CA LEU A 106 4.13 -3.65 21.29
C LEU A 106 3.17 -2.80 22.13
N VAL A 107 2.09 -3.40 22.66
CA VAL A 107 1.17 -2.73 23.60
C VAL A 107 1.89 -2.30 24.88
N ALA A 108 2.86 -3.08 25.35
CA ALA A 108 3.67 -2.74 26.52
C ALA A 108 4.77 -1.68 26.25
N ALA A 109 5.00 -1.31 24.99
CA ALA A 109 6.03 -0.35 24.59
C ALA A 109 5.48 0.77 23.66
N PRO A 110 4.38 1.46 24.04
CA PRO A 110 3.67 2.36 23.14
C PRO A 110 4.49 3.60 22.78
N GLU A 111 5.23 4.16 23.74
CA GLU A 111 6.10 5.34 23.51
C GLU A 111 7.27 5.01 22.59
N GLN A 112 7.91 3.84 22.77
CA GLN A 112 9.02 3.43 21.92
C GLN A 112 8.57 3.16 20.49
N LEU A 113 7.33 2.67 20.31
CA LEU A 113 6.75 2.51 18.98
C LEU A 113 6.46 3.87 18.34
N ALA A 114 5.86 4.79 19.09
CA ALA A 114 5.58 6.15 18.62
C ALA A 114 6.87 6.88 18.22
N ASP A 115 7.92 6.80 19.05
CA ASP A 115 9.23 7.38 18.74
C ASP A 115 9.86 6.76 17.50
N ALA A 116 9.83 5.43 17.36
CA ALA A 116 10.36 4.76 16.18
C ALA A 116 9.61 5.16 14.89
N VAL A 117 8.28 5.31 14.97
CA VAL A 117 7.46 5.80 13.85
C VAL A 117 7.83 7.24 13.52
N ARG A 118 7.97 8.12 14.51
CA ARG A 118 8.38 9.51 14.31
C ARG A 118 9.76 9.62 13.64
N ASP A 119 10.72 8.83 14.10
CA ASP A 119 12.09 8.80 13.59
C ASP A 119 12.19 8.25 12.15
N THR A 120 11.24 7.42 11.74
CA THR A 120 11.23 6.78 10.42
C THR A 120 10.22 7.39 9.45
N PHE A 121 9.40 8.34 9.89
CA PHE A 121 8.34 8.95 9.07
C PHE A 121 8.86 9.51 7.75
N ASP A 122 9.97 10.26 7.81
CA ASP A 122 10.58 10.90 6.63
C ASP A 122 11.35 9.91 5.72
N THR A 123 11.47 8.64 6.12
CA THR A 123 12.05 7.58 5.27
C THR A 123 11.04 7.01 4.28
N VAL A 124 9.76 7.29 4.47
CA VAL A 124 8.71 6.98 3.51
C VAL A 124 8.95 7.85 2.29
N SER A 125 9.40 7.24 1.21
CA SER A 125 9.78 7.96 0.00
C SER A 125 8.57 8.75 -0.52
N SER A 126 8.75 10.04 -0.77
CA SER A 126 7.89 10.85 -1.64
C SER A 126 8.15 10.54 -3.14
N ARG A 127 8.71 9.36 -3.46
CA ARG A 127 9.09 9.01 -4.83
C ARG A 127 7.84 8.83 -5.69
N PRO A 128 7.84 9.32 -6.94
CA PRO A 128 6.81 8.95 -7.91
C PRO A 128 6.82 7.43 -8.14
N PRO A 129 5.67 6.82 -8.43
CA PRO A 129 5.53 5.38 -8.59
C PRO A 129 6.39 4.89 -9.74
N GLY A 130 7.12 3.78 -9.58
CA GLY A 130 7.73 3.18 -10.76
C GLY A 130 8.67 2.00 -10.61
N ILE A 131 9.27 1.67 -9.46
CA ILE A 131 10.27 0.58 -9.46
C ILE A 131 10.15 -0.42 -8.29
N ASP A 132 9.75 -0.02 -7.07
CA ASP A 132 9.61 -0.97 -5.96
C ASP A 132 8.37 -0.65 -5.09
N GLY A 133 7.26 -1.37 -5.34
CA GLY A 133 6.06 -1.38 -4.49
C GLY A 133 5.18 -0.14 -4.57
N GLU A 134 4.04 -0.26 -5.24
CA GLU A 134 3.01 0.77 -5.53
C GLU A 134 2.33 1.43 -4.30
N ASP A 135 2.85 1.29 -3.07
CA ASP A 135 2.07 1.59 -1.84
C ASP A 135 2.72 2.51 -0.78
N SER A 136 3.98 2.89 -0.92
CA SER A 136 4.67 3.68 0.13
C SER A 136 4.63 5.18 -0.14
N ASN A 137 3.47 5.82 0.00
CA ASN A 137 3.34 7.29 0.10
C ASN A 137 2.96 7.74 1.51
N ARG A 138 3.05 9.05 1.79
CA ARG A 138 2.82 9.60 3.15
C ARG A 138 1.40 9.35 3.66
N ALA A 139 0.38 9.47 2.81
CA ALA A 139 -0.99 9.16 3.19
C ALA A 139 -1.17 7.68 3.55
N GLY A 140 -0.60 6.76 2.77
CA GLY A 140 -0.63 5.32 3.08
C GLY A 140 0.14 4.97 4.36
N HIS A 141 1.25 5.67 4.64
CA HIS A 141 1.95 5.51 5.92
C HIS A 141 1.07 5.97 7.09
N LEU A 142 0.42 7.13 6.98
CA LEU A 142 -0.48 7.63 8.02
C LEU A 142 -1.70 6.74 8.21
N GLU A 143 -2.27 6.20 7.13
CA GLU A 143 -3.35 5.22 7.19
C GLU A 143 -2.91 3.99 8.01
N TRP A 144 -1.70 3.48 7.74
CA TRP A 144 -1.12 2.40 8.53
C TRP A 144 -0.89 2.78 10.00
N ILE A 145 -0.43 4.00 10.29
CA ILE A 145 -0.24 4.48 11.68
C ILE A 145 -1.60 4.50 12.40
N VAL A 146 -2.65 5.02 11.77
CA VAL A 146 -4.00 5.12 12.34
C VAL A 146 -4.60 3.72 12.59
N ASP A 147 -4.57 2.83 11.61
CA ASP A 147 -5.03 1.43 11.77
C ASP A 147 -4.25 0.73 12.90
N THR A 148 -2.94 0.91 12.95
CA THR A 148 -2.08 0.32 13.99
C THR A 148 -2.39 0.89 15.36
N ALA A 149 -2.58 2.20 15.48
CA ALA A 149 -2.95 2.85 16.73
C ALA A 149 -4.28 2.32 17.24
N GLY A 150 -5.30 2.20 16.38
CA GLY A 150 -6.60 1.64 16.75
C GLY A 150 -6.54 0.18 17.19
N ARG A 151 -5.74 -0.66 16.51
CA ARG A 151 -5.58 -2.09 16.87
C ARG A 151 -4.85 -2.31 18.17
N LEU A 152 -3.84 -1.48 18.46
CA LEU A 152 -3.03 -1.57 19.67
C LEU A 152 -3.60 -0.71 20.82
N ASP A 153 -4.68 0.02 20.58
CA ASP A 153 -5.23 1.04 21.49
C ASP A 153 -4.15 2.02 21.99
N SER A 154 -3.29 2.46 21.06
CA SER A 154 -2.08 3.23 21.37
C SER A 154 -2.28 4.72 21.16
N ALA A 155 -2.63 5.43 22.24
CA ALA A 155 -2.74 6.89 22.23
C ALA A 155 -1.45 7.62 21.79
N PRO A 156 -0.23 7.21 22.20
CA PRO A 156 1.00 7.83 21.71
C PRO A 156 1.16 7.73 20.19
N LEU A 157 0.77 6.60 19.59
CA LEU A 157 0.85 6.41 18.15
C LEU A 157 -0.19 7.24 17.40
N ALA A 158 -1.41 7.34 17.94
CA ALA A 158 -2.45 8.23 17.42
C ALA A 158 -2.02 9.71 17.48
N ALA A 159 -1.29 10.12 18.52
CA ALA A 159 -0.73 11.47 18.63
C ALA A 159 0.31 11.75 17.53
N VAL A 160 1.14 10.77 17.16
CA VAL A 160 2.07 10.91 16.02
C VAL A 160 1.30 11.08 14.70
N ALA A 161 0.23 10.32 14.49
CA ALA A 161 -0.62 10.52 13.30
C ALA A 161 -1.18 11.95 13.28
N ALA A 162 -1.80 12.40 14.37
CA ALA A 162 -2.38 13.74 14.47
C ALA A 162 -1.35 14.86 14.24
N GLU A 163 -0.13 14.73 14.79
CA GLU A 163 0.99 15.67 14.56
C GLU A 163 1.35 15.81 13.08
N ARG A 164 1.16 14.74 12.30
CA ARG A 164 1.62 14.62 10.92
C ARG A 164 0.50 14.77 9.88
N LEU A 165 -0.74 15.00 10.30
CA LEU A 165 -1.86 15.35 9.41
C LEU A 165 -1.73 16.80 8.93
N ASP A 166 -0.77 17.05 8.04
CA ASP A 166 -0.47 18.38 7.52
C ASP A 166 -0.53 18.44 5.99
N ARG A 167 -0.35 19.67 5.45
CA ARG A 167 -0.39 19.93 4.01
C ARG A 167 0.63 19.13 3.21
N SER A 168 1.78 18.79 3.81
CA SER A 168 2.83 18.04 3.12
C SER A 168 2.43 16.59 2.82
N VAL A 169 1.44 16.05 3.54
CA VAL A 169 0.85 14.75 3.23
C VAL A 169 -0.01 14.85 1.98
N VAL A 170 -0.85 15.90 1.90
CA VAL A 170 -1.75 16.16 0.77
C VAL A 170 -0.93 16.31 -0.51
N ASP A 171 0.11 17.16 -0.47
CA ASP A 171 0.92 17.48 -1.65
C ASP A 171 1.82 16.31 -2.12
N ALA A 172 2.10 15.32 -1.26
CA ALA A 172 3.03 14.21 -1.54
C ALA A 172 2.35 12.84 -1.65
N SER A 173 1.03 12.80 -1.81
CA SER A 173 0.25 11.55 -1.84
C SER A 173 -0.61 11.41 -3.07
N HIS A 174 -0.98 10.17 -3.38
CA HIS A 174 -1.97 9.87 -4.41
C HIS A 174 -3.38 10.14 -3.89
N GLU A 175 -4.25 10.63 -4.77
CA GLU A 175 -5.65 10.98 -4.49
C GLU A 175 -6.41 9.87 -3.76
N TRP A 176 -6.42 8.65 -4.30
CA TRP A 176 -7.11 7.52 -3.70
C TRP A 176 -6.59 7.14 -2.30
N LYS A 177 -5.31 7.42 -2.00
CA LYS A 177 -4.74 7.22 -0.65
C LYS A 177 -5.19 8.30 0.32
N LEU A 178 -5.38 9.54 -0.14
CA LEU A 178 -5.97 10.60 0.68
C LEU A 178 -7.41 10.27 1.05
N VAL A 179 -8.22 9.79 0.10
CA VAL A 179 -9.58 9.32 0.34
C VAL A 179 -9.58 8.14 1.34
N SER A 180 -8.70 7.15 1.14
CA SER A 180 -8.60 6.02 2.08
C SER A 180 -8.21 6.46 3.48
N LEU A 181 -7.25 7.38 3.62
CA LEU A 181 -6.84 7.95 4.90
C LEU A 181 -8.00 8.71 5.56
N VAL A 182 -8.73 9.57 4.84
CA VAL A 182 -9.90 10.29 5.39
C VAL A 182 -10.92 9.30 5.96
N ARG A 183 -11.23 8.24 5.22
CA ARG A 183 -12.13 7.18 5.70
C ARG A 183 -11.60 6.49 6.95
N GLU A 184 -10.30 6.21 7.01
CA GLU A 184 -9.68 5.58 8.19
C GLU A 184 -9.72 6.50 9.41
N LEU A 185 -9.47 7.80 9.23
CA LEU A 185 -9.60 8.81 10.28
C LEU A 185 -11.03 8.90 10.81
N HIS A 186 -12.04 8.73 9.95
CA HIS A 186 -13.43 8.74 10.37
C HIS A 186 -13.79 7.56 11.29
N HIS A 187 -13.18 6.40 11.07
CA HIS A 187 -13.38 5.20 11.90
C HIS A 187 -12.54 5.20 13.18
N SER A 188 -11.51 6.05 13.26
CA SER A 188 -10.65 6.13 14.43
C SER A 188 -11.27 6.97 15.54
N HIS A 189 -11.38 6.39 16.73
CA HIS A 189 -11.81 7.10 17.95
C HIS A 189 -10.63 7.73 18.72
N LEU A 190 -9.39 7.42 18.32
CA LEU A 190 -8.17 7.90 18.98
C LEU A 190 -7.65 9.22 18.40
N ILE A 191 -8.07 9.56 17.18
CA ILE A 191 -7.69 10.83 16.54
C ILE A 191 -8.66 11.94 16.99
N PRO A 192 -8.17 13.09 17.47
CA PRO A 192 -9.04 14.21 17.83
C PRO A 192 -9.89 14.68 16.65
N THR A 193 -11.16 15.00 16.92
CA THR A 193 -12.12 15.44 15.90
C THR A 193 -11.64 16.68 15.15
N ASP A 194 -11.11 17.67 15.86
CA ASP A 194 -10.60 18.92 15.25
C ASP A 194 -9.48 18.64 14.24
N CYS A 195 -8.54 17.74 14.55
CA CYS A 195 -7.45 17.36 13.64
C CYS A 195 -7.97 16.65 12.39
N ARG A 196 -8.99 15.80 12.55
CA ARG A 196 -9.64 15.11 11.43
C ARG A 196 -10.36 16.11 10.52
N GLU A 197 -11.17 16.99 11.09
CA GLU A 197 -11.95 17.98 10.32
C GLU A 197 -11.04 18.96 9.58
N GLU A 198 -9.94 19.39 10.19
CA GLU A 198 -8.94 20.25 9.54
C GLU A 198 -8.29 19.54 8.35
N PHE A 199 -7.88 18.27 8.52
CA PHE A 199 -7.30 17.48 7.44
C PHE A 199 -8.28 17.18 6.31
N GLU A 200 -9.52 16.80 6.66
CA GLU A 200 -10.62 16.59 5.72
C GLU A 200 -10.88 17.84 4.86
N THR A 201 -10.88 19.02 5.50
CA THR A 201 -10.99 20.31 4.78
C THR A 201 -9.84 20.52 3.82
N MET A 202 -8.60 20.26 4.24
CA MET A 202 -7.43 20.39 3.36
C MET A 202 -7.48 19.45 2.15
N VAL A 203 -7.94 18.21 2.33
CA VAL A 203 -8.11 17.23 1.26
C VAL A 203 -9.22 17.65 0.31
N ALA A 204 -10.38 18.09 0.82
CA ALA A 204 -11.47 18.60 -0.01
C ALA A 204 -11.03 19.82 -0.85
N ASP A 205 -10.34 20.78 -0.25
CA ASP A 205 -9.80 21.94 -0.97
C ASP A 205 -8.78 21.56 -2.05
N PHE A 206 -7.93 20.56 -1.78
CA PHE A 206 -7.01 20.02 -2.78
C PHE A 206 -7.78 19.46 -3.98
N PHE A 207 -8.74 18.57 -3.76
CA PHE A 207 -9.52 17.98 -4.85
C PHE A 207 -10.34 19.01 -5.63
N LEU A 208 -10.98 19.97 -4.95
CA LEU A 208 -11.73 21.03 -5.63
C LEU A 208 -10.83 21.92 -6.48
N THR A 209 -9.59 22.17 -6.02
CA THR A 209 -8.59 22.90 -6.80
C THR A 209 -8.14 22.08 -8.00
N SER A 210 -7.78 20.81 -7.81
CA SER A 210 -7.38 19.90 -8.90
C SER A 210 -8.48 19.75 -9.94
N LEU A 211 -9.74 19.61 -9.52
CA LEU A 211 -10.88 19.53 -10.42
C LEU A 211 -11.00 20.81 -11.28
N ALA A 212 -10.88 21.98 -10.68
CA ALA A 212 -10.91 23.25 -11.41
C ALA A 212 -9.75 23.33 -12.42
N GLU A 213 -8.54 22.96 -12.03
CA GLU A 213 -7.36 22.95 -12.88
C GLU A 213 -7.49 21.98 -14.06
N TYR A 214 -8.03 20.77 -13.84
CA TYR A 214 -8.28 19.79 -14.91
C TYR A 214 -9.33 20.29 -15.89
N LEU A 215 -10.41 20.92 -15.41
CA LEU A 215 -11.43 21.51 -16.27
C LEU A 215 -10.88 22.69 -17.09
N ASP A 216 -10.07 23.56 -16.48
CA ASP A 216 -9.43 24.68 -17.18
C ASP A 216 -8.38 24.21 -18.21
N GLY A 217 -7.77 23.05 -17.98
CA GLY A 217 -6.84 22.38 -18.89
C GLY A 217 -7.50 21.48 -19.95
N GLU A 218 -8.83 21.40 -20.00
CA GLU A 218 -9.59 20.50 -20.87
C GLU A 218 -9.26 19.00 -20.69
N LEU A 219 -8.81 18.61 -19.49
CA LEU A 219 -8.43 17.24 -19.13
C LEU A 219 -9.61 16.49 -18.51
N VAL A 220 -10.66 16.26 -19.30
CA VAL A 220 -11.94 15.71 -18.82
C VAL A 220 -11.80 14.35 -18.13
N GLU A 221 -10.95 13.46 -18.64
CA GLU A 221 -10.73 12.13 -18.03
C GLU A 221 -10.20 12.24 -16.60
N LEU A 222 -9.22 13.12 -16.36
CA LEU A 222 -8.66 13.37 -15.03
C LEU A 222 -9.68 14.09 -14.12
N ALA A 223 -10.51 14.96 -14.69
CA ALA A 223 -11.56 15.64 -13.96
C ALA A 223 -12.66 14.66 -13.48
N VAL A 224 -13.02 13.66 -14.30
CA VAL A 224 -13.95 12.59 -13.93
C VAL A 224 -13.37 11.71 -12.82
N ASP A 225 -12.11 11.28 -12.94
CA ASP A 225 -11.42 10.50 -11.88
C ASP A 225 -11.34 11.28 -10.56
N CYS A 226 -10.98 12.57 -10.62
CA CYS A 226 -10.97 13.47 -9.46
C CYS A 226 -12.36 13.60 -8.81
N HIS A 227 -13.43 13.71 -9.60
CA HIS A 227 -14.82 13.72 -9.08
C HIS A 227 -15.18 12.40 -8.39
N GLN A 228 -14.78 11.25 -8.94
CA GLN A 228 -15.03 9.96 -8.30
C GLN A 228 -14.39 9.90 -6.91
N ASN A 229 -13.19 10.43 -6.74
CA ASN A 229 -12.53 10.54 -5.43
C ASN A 229 -13.27 11.50 -4.48
N LEU A 230 -13.78 12.64 -4.97
CA LEU A 230 -14.57 13.60 -4.19
C LEU A 230 -15.85 12.99 -3.61
N VAL A 231 -16.54 12.13 -4.35
CA VAL A 231 -17.81 11.49 -3.91
C VAL A 231 -17.62 10.59 -2.68
N TYR A 232 -16.40 10.09 -2.46
CA TYR A 232 -16.08 9.30 -1.26
C TYR A 232 -15.74 10.13 -0.03
N LEU A 233 -15.59 11.46 -0.16
CA LEU A 233 -15.40 12.34 0.99
C LEU A 233 -16.74 12.60 1.70
N PRO A 234 -16.73 12.88 3.01
CA PRO A 234 -17.94 13.26 3.74
C PRO A 234 -18.69 14.42 3.07
N TYR A 235 -19.98 14.23 2.77
CA TYR A 235 -20.82 15.19 2.04
C TYR A 235 -20.86 16.60 2.64
N GLY A 236 -20.66 16.73 3.96
CA GLY A 236 -20.61 18.02 4.65
C GLY A 236 -19.39 18.90 4.31
N LEU A 237 -18.39 18.36 3.61
CA LEU A 237 -17.17 19.07 3.22
C LEU A 237 -17.29 19.77 1.86
N LEU A 238 -18.26 19.36 1.04
CA LEU A 238 -18.45 19.91 -0.30
C LEU A 238 -19.31 21.19 -0.21
N ASP A 239 -18.74 22.30 -0.68
CA ASP A 239 -19.41 23.60 -0.67
C ASP A 239 -20.01 23.94 -2.05
N LYS A 240 -20.54 25.16 -2.19
CA LYS A 240 -21.15 25.64 -3.45
C LYS A 240 -20.18 25.65 -4.64
N ARG A 241 -18.85 25.63 -4.41
CA ARG A 241 -17.87 25.53 -5.49
C ARG A 241 -17.95 24.16 -6.15
N TYR A 242 -18.20 23.11 -5.37
CA TYR A 242 -18.37 21.76 -5.91
C TYR A 242 -19.53 21.69 -6.89
N ASP A 243 -20.70 22.23 -6.53
CA ASP A 243 -21.88 22.24 -7.41
C ASP A 243 -21.57 22.94 -8.75
N GLN A 244 -20.88 24.08 -8.71
CA GLN A 244 -20.48 24.83 -9.90
C GLN A 244 -19.47 24.06 -10.76
N LEU A 245 -18.51 23.38 -10.13
CA LEU A 245 -17.53 22.55 -10.83
C LEU A 245 -18.17 21.30 -11.42
N LEU A 246 -19.17 20.71 -10.75
CA LEU A 246 -19.92 19.56 -11.24
C LEU A 246 -20.74 19.91 -12.49
N GLU A 247 -21.42 21.06 -12.50
CA GLU A 247 -22.12 21.55 -13.70
C GLU A 247 -21.15 21.71 -14.88
N ARG A 248 -19.98 22.33 -14.65
CA ARG A 248 -18.94 22.47 -15.66
C ARG A 248 -18.38 21.12 -16.13
N LEU A 249 -18.19 20.17 -15.22
CA LEU A 249 -17.72 18.83 -15.54
C LEU A 249 -18.74 18.07 -16.39
N VAL A 250 -20.02 18.19 -16.08
CA VAL A 250 -21.11 17.62 -16.89
C VAL A 250 -21.07 18.17 -18.32
N ASP A 251 -21.00 19.49 -18.48
CA ASP A 251 -20.92 20.12 -19.80
C ASP A 251 -19.67 19.68 -20.60
N ALA A 252 -18.53 19.60 -19.91
CA ALA A 252 -17.27 19.14 -20.49
C ALA A 252 -17.33 17.65 -20.89
N ALA A 253 -17.92 16.80 -20.04
CA ALA A 253 -18.10 15.38 -20.28
C ALA A 253 -19.03 15.09 -21.47
N VAL A 254 -20.13 15.83 -21.59
CA VAL A 254 -21.02 15.74 -22.76
C VAL A 254 -20.30 16.18 -24.03
N THR A 255 -19.53 17.27 -23.96
CA THR A 255 -18.73 17.75 -25.10
C THR A 255 -17.70 16.70 -25.53
N GLU A 256 -17.02 16.08 -24.56
CA GLU A 256 -16.04 15.04 -24.78
C GLU A 256 -16.66 13.76 -25.38
N LEU A 257 -17.85 13.37 -24.90
CA LEU A 257 -18.61 12.26 -25.47
C LEU A 257 -18.90 12.50 -26.97
N HIS A 258 -19.34 13.70 -27.33
CA HIS A 258 -19.58 14.06 -28.73
C HIS A 258 -18.29 14.06 -29.56
N ARG A 259 -17.18 14.54 -28.99
CA ARG A 259 -15.86 14.51 -29.63
C ARG A 259 -15.43 13.07 -29.93
N ILE A 260 -15.56 12.16 -28.96
CA ILE A 260 -15.21 10.74 -29.10
C ILE A 260 -16.12 10.06 -30.12
N ALA A 261 -17.43 10.32 -30.07
CA ALA A 261 -18.40 9.77 -31.03
C ALA A 261 -18.08 10.19 -32.48
N GLY A 262 -17.71 11.46 -32.68
CA GLY A 262 -17.33 12.03 -33.97
C GLY A 262 -15.93 11.64 -34.46
N SER A 263 -15.08 11.08 -33.59
CA SER A 263 -13.74 10.64 -33.98
C SER A 263 -13.81 9.40 -34.88
N ASN A 264 -13.06 9.43 -35.98
CA ASN A 264 -12.83 8.31 -36.89
C ASN A 264 -11.52 7.56 -36.57
N GLU A 265 -10.90 7.86 -35.44
CA GLU A 265 -9.68 7.18 -35.01
C GLU A 265 -9.95 5.68 -34.86
N ALA A 266 -9.11 4.87 -35.51
CA ALA A 266 -9.18 3.43 -35.39
C ALA A 266 -9.07 3.04 -33.90
N PRO A 267 -9.76 1.98 -33.46
CA PRO A 267 -9.68 1.57 -32.08
C PRO A 267 -8.30 1.01 -31.72
N GLY A 268 -7.37 1.91 -31.41
CA GLY A 268 -6.09 1.68 -30.73
C GLY A 268 -6.20 1.97 -29.22
N ASP A 269 -5.07 2.20 -28.57
CA ASP A 269 -4.93 2.43 -27.12
C ASP A 269 -5.89 3.48 -26.53
N ILE A 270 -6.42 4.41 -27.35
CA ILE A 270 -7.42 5.43 -26.99
C ILE A 270 -8.74 4.80 -26.49
N TRP A 271 -9.08 3.60 -26.95
CA TRP A 271 -10.30 2.87 -26.56
C TRP A 271 -10.04 1.76 -25.54
N HIS A 272 -8.87 1.75 -24.91
CA HIS A 272 -8.50 0.82 -23.85
C HIS A 272 -8.76 1.37 -22.45
N SER A 273 -9.11 2.64 -22.34
CA SER A 273 -9.11 3.36 -21.09
C SER A 273 -10.36 3.04 -20.29
N VAL A 274 -10.10 2.55 -19.09
CA VAL A 274 -10.98 2.67 -17.92
C VAL A 274 -11.67 4.05 -17.89
N ALA A 275 -10.97 5.12 -18.33
CA ALA A 275 -11.50 6.48 -18.50
C ALA A 275 -12.76 6.62 -19.37
N VAL A 276 -12.90 5.94 -20.52
CA VAL A 276 -14.14 6.05 -21.34
C VAL A 276 -15.32 5.38 -20.64
N ILE A 277 -15.07 4.28 -19.90
CA ILE A 277 -16.10 3.63 -19.09
C ILE A 277 -16.52 4.57 -17.97
N GLU A 278 -15.54 5.13 -17.25
CA GLU A 278 -15.76 6.07 -16.16
C GLU A 278 -16.50 7.33 -16.62
N LEU A 279 -16.21 7.83 -17.83
CA LEU A 279 -16.92 8.95 -18.44
C LEU A 279 -18.40 8.61 -18.72
N LEU A 280 -18.68 7.43 -19.30
CA LEU A 280 -20.06 7.01 -19.56
C LEU A 280 -20.83 6.79 -18.26
N ASP A 281 -20.22 6.11 -17.28
CA ASP A 281 -20.82 5.87 -15.96
C ASP A 281 -21.11 7.20 -15.25
N PHE A 282 -20.17 8.15 -15.28
CA PHE A 282 -20.37 9.51 -14.77
C PHE A 282 -21.56 10.21 -15.44
N LEU A 283 -21.67 10.15 -16.78
CA LEU A 283 -22.78 10.78 -17.48
C LEU A 283 -24.13 10.11 -17.17
N LEU A 284 -24.16 8.78 -16.98
CA LEU A 284 -25.38 8.09 -16.54
C LEU A 284 -25.88 8.58 -15.18
N ASP A 285 -24.94 8.79 -14.24
CA ASP A 285 -25.26 9.23 -12.89
C ASP A 285 -25.73 10.70 -12.84
N HIS A 286 -25.25 11.54 -13.76
CA HIS A 286 -25.43 12.99 -13.70
C HIS A 286 -26.29 13.60 -14.83
N CYS A 287 -26.56 12.88 -15.92
CA CYS A 287 -27.34 13.37 -17.06
C CYS A 287 -28.53 12.44 -17.36
N PRO A 288 -29.70 12.66 -16.72
CA PRO A 288 -30.91 11.89 -17.00
C PRO A 288 -31.28 11.93 -18.49
N GLY A 289 -31.31 10.77 -19.13
CA GLY A 289 -31.67 10.64 -20.55
C GLY A 289 -30.49 10.64 -21.52
N ILE A 290 -29.24 10.74 -21.05
CA ILE A 290 -28.04 10.67 -21.91
C ILE A 290 -27.99 9.39 -22.76
N GLU A 291 -28.55 8.28 -22.26
CA GLU A 291 -28.64 7.01 -22.97
C GLU A 291 -29.40 7.08 -24.31
N SER A 292 -30.29 8.07 -24.44
CA SER A 292 -31.07 8.30 -25.66
C SER A 292 -30.31 9.11 -26.71
N GLU A 293 -29.16 9.67 -26.38
CA GLU A 293 -28.33 10.43 -27.30
C GLU A 293 -27.59 9.51 -28.28
N GLU A 294 -27.52 9.93 -29.54
CA GLU A 294 -26.82 9.19 -30.59
C GLU A 294 -25.33 9.03 -30.27
N ALA A 295 -24.70 10.08 -29.71
CA ALA A 295 -23.30 10.06 -29.32
C ALA A 295 -23.02 8.95 -28.27
N TYR A 296 -23.89 8.84 -27.26
CA TYR A 296 -23.80 7.79 -26.25
C TYR A 296 -23.90 6.39 -26.89
N SER A 297 -24.92 6.16 -27.72
CA SER A 297 -25.11 4.89 -28.41
C SER A 297 -23.92 4.50 -29.28
N VAL A 298 -23.32 5.46 -30.00
CA VAL A 298 -22.16 5.23 -30.86
C VAL A 298 -20.94 4.82 -30.03
N VAL A 299 -20.65 5.52 -28.95
CA VAL A 299 -19.49 5.23 -28.09
C VAL A 299 -19.66 3.89 -27.38
N ASN A 300 -20.86 3.61 -26.84
CA ASN A 300 -21.15 2.36 -26.16
C ASN A 300 -21.10 1.13 -27.10
N ASP A 301 -21.58 1.26 -28.35
CA ASP A 301 -21.48 0.20 -29.37
C ASP A 301 -20.03 -0.09 -29.75
N ARG A 302 -19.21 0.95 -29.95
CA ARG A 302 -17.76 0.80 -30.22
C ARG A 302 -17.05 0.07 -29.08
N LEU A 303 -17.36 0.44 -27.83
CA LEU A 303 -16.78 -0.18 -26.64
C LEU A 303 -17.20 -1.66 -26.49
N SER A 304 -18.45 -1.97 -26.81
CA SER A 304 -18.98 -3.35 -26.82
C SER A 304 -18.27 -4.23 -27.85
N LYS A 305 -18.11 -3.73 -29.09
CA LYS A 305 -17.37 -4.42 -30.17
C LYS A 305 -15.92 -4.70 -29.80
N LEU A 306 -15.26 -3.77 -29.10
CA LEU A 306 -13.89 -3.98 -28.61
C LEU A 306 -13.77 -5.07 -27.55
N ARG A 307 -14.72 -5.11 -26.60
CA ARG A 307 -14.80 -6.17 -25.59
C ARG A 307 -14.98 -7.54 -26.25
N GLU A 308 -15.84 -7.63 -27.25
CA GLU A 308 -16.08 -8.87 -28.00
C GLU A 308 -14.84 -9.32 -28.81
N ALA A 309 -14.19 -8.40 -29.54
CA ALA A 309 -12.98 -8.71 -30.31
C ALA A 309 -11.85 -9.24 -29.41
N ARG A 310 -11.69 -8.70 -28.21
CA ARG A 310 -10.70 -9.19 -27.22
C ARG A 310 -11.07 -10.53 -26.62
N LYS A 311 -12.36 -10.75 -26.34
CA LYS A 311 -12.84 -12.06 -25.89
C LYS A 311 -12.52 -13.12 -26.94
N ALA A 312 -12.79 -12.83 -28.21
CA ALA A 312 -12.44 -13.69 -29.34
C ALA A 312 -10.93 -13.93 -29.44
N GLN A 313 -10.07 -12.91 -29.33
CA GLN A 313 -8.60 -13.08 -29.34
C GLN A 313 -8.07 -13.91 -28.16
N ARG A 314 -8.66 -13.77 -26.96
CA ARG A 314 -8.30 -14.60 -25.79
C ARG A 314 -8.71 -16.05 -26.02
N THR A 315 -9.90 -16.29 -26.56
CA THR A 315 -10.40 -17.64 -26.89
C THR A 315 -9.55 -18.30 -27.99
N ASP A 316 -9.13 -17.54 -29.01
CA ASP A 316 -8.30 -18.04 -30.11
C ASP A 316 -6.88 -18.40 -29.65
N ARG A 317 -6.28 -17.61 -28.75
CA ARG A 317 -5.01 -17.93 -28.08
C ARG A 317 -5.10 -19.21 -27.23
N THR A 318 -6.23 -19.51 -26.62
CA THR A 318 -6.43 -20.77 -25.89
C THR A 318 -6.67 -21.98 -26.78
N VAL A 319 -7.12 -21.80 -28.03
CA VAL A 319 -7.41 -22.89 -28.97
C VAL A 319 -6.20 -23.26 -29.84
N HIS A 320 -5.22 -22.36 -30.01
CA HIS A 320 -4.02 -22.57 -30.84
C HIS A 320 -2.73 -22.95 -30.10
N LEU A 321 -2.81 -23.47 -28.87
CA LEU A 321 -1.69 -24.15 -28.21
C LEU A 321 -1.89 -25.68 -28.25
N PRO A 322 -1.26 -26.42 -29.18
CA PRO A 322 -1.10 -27.86 -29.04
C PRO A 322 -0.13 -28.11 -27.88
N GLY A 323 -0.68 -28.44 -26.69
CA GLY A 323 0.10 -28.90 -25.54
C GLY A 323 -0.02 -28.11 -24.23
N ALA A 324 -0.97 -27.18 -24.08
CA ALA A 324 -1.18 -26.49 -22.81
C ALA A 324 -2.06 -27.32 -21.86
N TRP A 325 -1.49 -27.68 -20.71
CA TRP A 325 -2.13 -28.40 -19.62
C TRP A 325 -3.32 -27.61 -19.05
N PRO A 326 -4.40 -28.28 -18.59
CA PRO A 326 -5.52 -27.59 -18.00
C PRO A 326 -5.10 -26.94 -16.68
N VAL A 327 -5.26 -25.61 -16.62
CA VAL A 327 -5.28 -24.85 -15.37
C VAL A 327 -6.50 -25.31 -14.58
N SER A 328 -6.30 -26.25 -13.68
CA SER A 328 -7.16 -26.43 -12.51
C SER A 328 -6.39 -25.95 -11.29
N ARG A 329 -6.77 -24.77 -10.82
CA ARG A 329 -6.56 -24.36 -9.43
C ARG A 329 -7.32 -25.33 -8.53
N ILE A 330 -6.60 -26.24 -7.88
CA ILE A 330 -6.89 -26.64 -6.51
C ILE A 330 -5.52 -26.63 -5.81
N HIS A 331 -5.31 -25.66 -4.92
CA HIS A 331 -4.22 -25.69 -3.96
C HIS A 331 -4.43 -26.93 -3.08
N ASP A 332 -3.70 -28.00 -3.36
CA ASP A 332 -3.68 -29.19 -2.54
C ASP A 332 -2.59 -29.03 -1.46
N ALA A 333 -2.95 -28.34 -0.37
CA ALA A 333 -2.12 -28.18 0.83
C ALA A 333 -1.71 -29.52 1.48
N GLY A 334 -2.31 -30.64 1.06
CA GLY A 334 -1.91 -31.98 1.47
C GLY A 334 -0.58 -32.45 0.86
N ARG A 335 -0.27 -32.04 -0.38
CA ARG A 335 0.92 -32.54 -1.09
C ARG A 335 2.23 -31.92 -0.63
N GLU A 336 2.23 -30.66 -0.20
CA GLU A 336 3.42 -30.02 0.40
C GLU A 336 3.73 -30.60 1.78
N SER A 337 2.70 -31.01 2.54
CA SER A 337 2.87 -31.68 3.84
C SER A 337 3.46 -33.09 3.68
N GLU A 338 3.11 -33.82 2.62
CA GLU A 338 3.68 -35.13 2.30
C GLU A 338 5.15 -35.05 1.84
N VAL A 339 5.49 -34.07 1.00
CA VAL A 339 6.89 -33.88 0.54
C VAL A 339 7.80 -33.42 1.69
N ILE A 340 7.31 -32.56 2.59
CA ILE A 340 8.06 -32.15 3.79
C ILE A 340 8.18 -33.32 4.78
N ALA A 341 7.14 -34.15 4.96
CA ALA A 341 7.22 -35.35 5.79
C ALA A 341 8.19 -36.40 5.22
N GLU A 342 8.24 -36.56 3.90
CA GLU A 342 9.14 -37.47 3.21
C GLU A 342 10.60 -36.99 3.28
N MET A 343 10.87 -35.68 3.09
CA MET A 343 12.20 -35.09 3.29
C MET A 343 12.68 -35.18 4.75
N MET A 344 11.78 -35.05 5.73
CA MET A 344 12.11 -35.20 7.15
C MET A 344 12.31 -36.66 7.58
N SER A 345 11.72 -37.62 6.86
CA SER A 345 11.94 -39.05 7.10
C SER A 345 13.32 -39.52 6.63
N GLY A 346 13.89 -38.89 5.59
CA GLY A 346 15.23 -39.16 5.08
C GLY A 346 16.38 -38.64 5.95
N LEU A 347 16.10 -37.76 6.92
CA LEU A 347 17.08 -37.22 7.86
C LEU A 347 17.19 -38.01 9.17
N ARG A 348 16.46 -39.14 9.29
CA ARG A 348 16.56 -40.07 10.42
C ARG A 348 16.95 -41.47 9.94
N GLN A 349 18.18 -41.64 9.48
CA GLN A 349 18.91 -42.88 9.73
C GLN A 349 20.37 -42.58 10.10
N PRO A 350 20.81 -42.95 11.31
CA PRO A 350 22.22 -43.14 11.59
C PRO A 350 22.62 -44.53 11.10
N GLY A 351 23.57 -44.55 10.15
CA GLY A 351 24.41 -45.70 9.84
C GLY A 351 25.85 -45.29 10.02
#